data_AF-A0AAW8BRF6-F1
#
_entry.id   AF-A0AAW8BRF6-F1
#
_cell.length_a   1.000
_cell.length_b   1.000
_cell.length_c   1.000
_cell.angle_alpha   90.00
_cell.angle_beta   90.00
_cell.angle_gamma   90.00
#
_symmetry.space_group_name_H-M   'P 1'
#
loop_
_entity.id
_entity.type
_entity.pdbx_description
1 polymer ?
#
loop_
_entity_poly.entity_id
_entity_poly.type
_entity_poly.pdbx_seq_one_letter_code
_entity_poly.pdbx_strand_id
1 'polypeptide(L)'
;MSINYHFGDVDTHGSTIRAQAASLEAEHQAIVRDVLAAGDFWGGAGSASCQEFITQLGRNFQVIYEQANAHGAKVQSAGSNMHGTDGAVSSAWSSV
;
A
#
# COMPACT_ATOMS: atom_id res chain seq x y z
N MET A 1 19.52 5.27 -21.45
CA MET A 1 19.11 4.70 -20.15
C MET A 1 18.26 3.48 -20.46
N SER A 2 18.80 2.26 -20.31
CA SER A 2 18.02 1.03 -20.49
C SER A 2 17.30 0.74 -19.17
N ILE A 3 15.98 0.66 -19.19
CA ILE A 3 15.20 0.25 -18.02
C ILE A 3 15.18 -1.28 -18.04
N ASN A 4 16.00 -1.91 -17.20
CA ASN A 4 16.01 -3.35 -16.99
C ASN A 4 14.92 -3.74 -15.99
N TYR A 5 13.66 -3.74 -16.41
CA TYR A 5 12.54 -4.20 -15.59
C TYR A 5 12.36 -5.71 -15.80
N HIS A 6 12.65 -6.52 -14.80
CA HIS A 6 12.55 -7.99 -14.83
C HIS A 6 11.20 -8.45 -14.24
N PHE A 7 10.71 -9.62 -14.65
CA PHE A 7 9.43 -10.14 -14.17
C PHE A 7 9.39 -10.34 -12.64
N GLY A 8 10.51 -10.74 -12.04
CA GLY A 8 10.64 -10.84 -10.57
C GLY A 8 10.49 -9.50 -9.85
N ASP A 9 10.74 -8.38 -10.53
CA ASP A 9 10.57 -7.04 -9.95
C ASP A 9 9.08 -6.72 -9.76
N VAL A 10 8.18 -7.32 -10.55
CA VAL A 10 6.74 -7.09 -10.46
C VAL A 10 6.15 -7.73 -9.20
N ASP A 11 6.47 -9.01 -8.95
CA ASP A 11 5.96 -9.68 -7.75
C ASP A 11 6.56 -9.06 -6.48
N THR A 12 7.86 -8.72 -6.53
CA THR A 12 8.54 -7.97 -5.47
C THR A 12 7.85 -6.62 -5.23
N HIS A 13 7.47 -5.90 -6.29
CA HIS A 13 6.77 -4.63 -6.17
C HIS A 13 5.39 -4.78 -5.52
N GLY A 14 4.61 -5.81 -5.89
CA GLY A 14 3.31 -6.08 -5.28
C GLY A 14 3.42 -6.36 -3.78
N SER A 15 4.44 -7.13 -3.37
CA SER A 15 4.72 -7.38 -1.95
C SER A 15 5.16 -6.11 -1.20
N THR A 16 5.98 -5.27 -1.85
CA THR A 16 6.47 -4.00 -1.31
C THR A 16 5.33 -3.02 -1.05
N ILE A 17 4.37 -2.89 -1.99
CA ILE A 17 3.21 -2.01 -1.83
C ILE A 17 2.40 -2.39 -0.58
N ARG A 18 2.17 -3.69 -0.35
CA ARG A 18 1.44 -4.14 0.85
C ARG A 18 2.22 -3.90 2.14
N ALA A 19 3.53 -4.15 2.14
CA ALA A 19 4.38 -3.88 3.29
C ALA A 19 4.38 -2.39 3.64
N GLN A 20 4.45 -1.52 2.63
CA GLN A 20 4.34 -0.07 2.81
C GLN A 20 2.96 0.35 3.34
N ALA A 21 1.88 -0.27 2.87
CA ALA A 21 0.53 -0.02 3.40
C ALA A 21 0.42 -0.37 4.89
N ALA A 22 0.97 -1.51 5.31
CA ALA A 22 0.99 -1.90 6.72
C ALA A 22 1.85 -0.96 7.57
N SER A 23 3.01 -0.52 7.06
CA SER A 23 3.83 0.49 7.73
C SER A 23 3.09 1.82 7.89
N LEU A 24 2.29 2.20 6.89
CA LEU A 24 1.51 3.43 6.92
C LEU A 24 0.36 3.38 7.93
N GLU A 25 -0.24 2.21 8.14
CA GLU A 25 -1.22 1.97 9.22
C GLU A 25 -0.58 2.19 10.60
N ALA A 26 0.61 1.62 10.83
CA ALA A 26 1.33 1.80 12.08
C ALA A 26 1.66 3.28 12.35
N GLU A 27 2.08 4.01 11.32
CA GLU A 27 2.38 5.44 11.40
C GLU A 27 1.13 6.28 11.70
N HIS A 28 0.01 5.99 11.04
CA HIS A 28 -1.26 6.65 11.32
C HIS A 28 -1.68 6.47 12.78
N GLN A 29 -1.57 5.26 13.33
CA GLN A 29 -1.87 5.02 14.74
C GLN A 29 -0.92 5.78 15.68
N ALA A 30 0.35 5.97 15.29
CA ALA A 30 1.28 6.80 16.05
C ALA A 30 0.85 8.27 16.04
N ILE A 31 0.52 8.81 14.87
CA ILE A 31 0.02 10.19 14.73
C ILE A 31 -1.23 10.40 15.58
N VAL A 32 -2.18 9.46 15.57
CA VAL A 32 -3.40 9.55 16.39
C VAL A 32 -3.08 9.60 17.89
N ARG A 33 -2.13 8.78 18.36
CA ARG A 33 -1.68 8.82 19.76
C ARG A 33 -1.06 10.17 20.12
N ASP A 34 -0.22 10.72 19.24
CA ASP A 34 0.44 12.01 19.47
C ASP A 34 -0.57 13.16 19.49
N VAL A 35 -1.57 13.12 18.59
CA VAL A 35 -2.67 14.11 18.55
C VAL A 35 -3.48 14.08 19.85
N LEU A 36 -3.80 12.88 20.35
CA LEU A 36 -4.54 12.74 21.61
C LEU A 36 -3.69 13.20 22.81
N ALA A 37 -2.41 12.87 22.84
CA ALA A 37 -1.48 13.30 23.88
C ALA A 37 -1.29 14.83 23.89
N ALA A 38 -1.29 15.45 22.71
CA ALA A 38 -1.25 16.91 22.52
C ALA A 38 -2.65 17.54 22.47
N GLY A 39 -3.68 16.86 22.98
CA GLY A 39 -5.08 17.27 22.85
C GLY A 39 -5.39 18.66 23.39
N ASP A 40 -4.62 19.16 24.37
CA ASP A 40 -4.78 20.51 24.93
C ASP A 40 -4.65 21.62 23.88
N PHE A 41 -3.87 21.41 22.82
CA PHE A 41 -3.79 22.33 21.67
C PHE A 41 -5.16 22.57 21.04
N TRP A 42 -6.02 21.56 21.06
CA TRP A 42 -7.37 21.59 20.49
C TRP A 42 -8.46 21.89 21.52
N GLY A 43 -8.11 22.26 22.75
CA GLY A 43 -9.08 22.42 23.85
C GLY A 43 -9.46 21.10 24.53
N GLY A 44 -8.58 20.11 24.46
CA GLY A 44 -8.69 18.78 25.07
C GLY A 44 -8.94 17.67 24.04
N ALA A 45 -8.49 16.46 24.34
CA ALA A 45 -8.60 15.32 23.42
C ALA A 45 -10.05 14.94 23.05
N GLY A 46 -11.02 15.27 23.91
CA GLY A 46 -12.45 15.08 23.66
C GLY A 46 -13.13 16.25 22.94
N SER A 47 -12.41 17.31 22.59
CA SER A 47 -12.99 18.48 21.93
C SER A 47 -13.46 18.13 20.51
N ALA A 48 -14.47 18.85 20.03
CA ALA A 48 -15.00 18.66 18.69
C ALA A 48 -13.93 18.84 17.60
N SER A 49 -13.02 19.80 17.78
CA SER A 49 -11.93 20.07 16.84
C SER A 49 -10.88 18.96 16.82
N CYS A 50 -10.50 18.40 17.98
CA CYS A 50 -9.57 17.27 18.06
C CYS A 50 -10.18 16.02 17.39
N GLN A 51 -11.43 15.71 17.70
CA GLN A 51 -12.15 14.57 17.13
C GLN A 51 -12.39 14.72 15.63
N GLU A 52 -12.71 15.92 15.16
CA GLU A 52 -12.87 16.20 13.73
C GLU A 52 -11.55 16.01 12.97
N PHE A 53 -10.44 16.50 13.52
CA PHE A 53 -9.11 16.27 12.95
C PHE A 53 -8.80 14.77 12.81
N ILE A 54 -8.96 14.00 13.89
CA ILE A 54 -8.74 12.54 13.88
C ILE A 54 -9.66 11.85 12.86
N THR A 55 -10.91 12.29 12.77
CA THR A 55 -11.89 11.72 11.83
C THR A 55 -11.50 11.99 10.37
N GLN A 56 -11.10 13.23 10.04
CA GLN A 56 -10.63 13.57 8.69
C GLN A 56 -9.34 12.81 8.34
N LEU A 57 -8.42 12.71 9.30
CA LEU A 57 -7.18 11.95 9.15
C LEU A 57 -7.49 10.49 8.82
N GLY A 58 -8.35 9.84 9.61
CA GLY A 58 -8.77 8.46 9.39
C GLY A 58 -9.42 8.23 8.03
N ARG A 59 -10.26 9.15 7.55
CA ARG A 59 -10.84 9.07 6.19
C ARG A 59 -9.78 9.06 5.10
N ASN A 60 -8.77 9.94 5.20
CA ASN A 60 -7.71 10.01 4.21
C ASN A 60 -6.88 8.72 4.20
N PHE A 61 -6.52 8.21 5.37
CA PHE A 61 -5.74 6.99 5.51
C PHE A 61 -6.51 5.75 5.04
N GLN A 62 -7.81 5.65 5.34
CA GLN A 62 -8.67 4.56 4.86
C GLN A 62 -8.61 4.42 3.33
N VAL A 63 -8.69 5.54 2.61
CA VAL A 63 -8.57 5.54 1.14
C VAL A 63 -7.20 5.00 0.71
N ILE A 64 -6.12 5.40 1.38
CA ILE A 64 -4.78 4.93 1.03
C ILE A 64 -4.64 3.42 1.26
N TYR A 65 -5.17 2.88 2.36
CA TYR A 65 -5.13 1.45 2.64
C TYR A 65 -5.89 0.63 1.60
N GLU A 66 -7.09 1.07 1.25
CA GLU A 66 -7.91 0.42 0.23
C GLU A 66 -7.20 0.42 -1.12
N GLN A 67 -6.66 1.56 -1.54
CA GLN A 67 -5.97 1.68 -2.83
C GLN A 67 -4.66 0.91 -2.84
N ALA A 68 -3.86 0.94 -1.79
CA ALA A 68 -2.60 0.21 -1.73
C ALA A 68 -2.81 -1.30 -1.73
N ASN A 69 -3.80 -1.81 -1.00
CA ASN A 69 -4.15 -3.23 -1.02
C ASN A 69 -4.65 -3.67 -2.40
N ALA A 70 -5.58 -2.91 -3.00
CA ALA A 70 -6.09 -3.18 -4.33
C ALA A 70 -4.98 -3.13 -5.39
N HIS A 71 -4.07 -2.17 -5.29
CA HIS A 71 -2.94 -2.02 -6.20
C HIS A 71 -1.96 -3.18 -6.06
N GLY A 72 -1.54 -3.52 -4.83
CA GLY A 72 -0.65 -4.64 -4.57
C GLY A 72 -1.20 -5.97 -5.11
N ALA A 73 -2.51 -6.22 -4.94
CA ALA A 73 -3.17 -7.40 -5.49
C ALA A 73 -3.17 -7.42 -7.03
N LYS A 74 -3.45 -6.27 -7.67
CA LYS A 74 -3.39 -6.15 -9.15
C LYS A 74 -1.98 -6.38 -9.69
N VAL A 75 -0.96 -5.83 -9.04
CA VAL A 75 0.44 -5.99 -9.43
C VAL A 75 0.87 -7.45 -9.34
N GLN A 76 0.51 -8.15 -8.27
CA GLN A 76 0.80 -9.58 -8.16
C GLN A 76 0.09 -10.40 -9.24
N SER A 77 -1.19 -10.10 -9.51
CA SER A 77 -1.92 -10.77 -10.60
C SER A 77 -1.23 -10.56 -11.95
N ALA A 78 -0.78 -9.33 -12.24
CA ALA A 78 0.02 -9.05 -13.43
C ALA A 78 1.32 -9.87 -13.45
N GLY A 79 2.03 -9.96 -12.33
CA GLY A 79 3.23 -10.79 -12.18
C GLY A 79 2.97 -12.26 -12.53
N SER A 80 1.93 -12.85 -11.94
CA SER A 80 1.53 -14.25 -12.21
C SER A 80 1.16 -14.48 -13.69
N ASN A 81 0.40 -13.57 -14.30
CA ASN A 81 0.01 -13.67 -15.71
C ASN A 81 1.22 -13.57 -16.65
N MET A 82 2.16 -12.68 -16.34
CA MET A 82 3.39 -12.54 -17.11
C MET A 82 4.26 -13.79 -17.00
N HIS A 83 4.48 -14.31 -15.79
CA HIS A 83 5.22 -15.56 -15.58
C HIS A 83 4.59 -16.73 -16.33
N GLY A 84 3.26 -16.85 -16.31
CA GLY A 84 2.55 -17.89 -17.06
C GLY A 84 2.71 -17.75 -18.57
N THR A 85 2.63 -16.52 -19.09
CA THR A 85 2.80 -16.24 -20.52
C THR A 85 4.23 -16.56 -20.99
N ASP A 86 5.24 -16.16 -20.22
CA ASP A 86 6.64 -16.42 -20.52
C ASP A 86 6.93 -17.93 -20.58
N GLY A 87 6.41 -18.70 -19.61
CA GLY A 87 6.52 -20.17 -19.62
C GLY A 87 5.84 -20.82 -20.82
N ALA A 88 4.69 -20.31 -21.27
CA ALA A 88 4.00 -20.80 -22.46
C ALA A 88 4.81 -20.53 -23.74
N VAL A 89 5.45 -19.35 -23.85
CA VAL A 89 6.32 -19.03 -25.00
C VAL A 89 7.58 -19.90 -25.00
N SER A 90 8.23 -20.03 -23.84
CA SER A 90 9.44 -20.85 -23.67
C SER A 90 9.20 -22.33 -24.00
N SER A 91 8.07 -22.88 -23.54
CA SER A 91 7.68 -24.26 -23.88
C SER A 91 7.38 -24.43 -25.37
N ALA A 92 6.72 -23.47 -26.02
CA ALA A 92 6.47 -23.49 -27.45
C ALA A 92 7.79 -23.48 -28.25
N TRP A 93 8.78 -22.67 -27.85
CA TRP A 93 10.10 -22.64 -28.49
C TRP A 93 10.94 -23.88 -28.23
N SER A 94 10.78 -24.50 -27.06
CA SER A 94 11.44 -25.77 -26.77
C SER A 94 10.84 -26.96 -27.53
N SER A 95 9.68 -26.76 -28.18
CA SER A 95 8.97 -27.78 -28.95
C SER A 95 9.18 -27.68 -30.48
N VAL A 96 9.97 -26.71 -30.94
CA VAL A 96 10.45 -26.57 -32.33
C VAL A 96 11.91 -26.97 -32.44
#